data_AF-A0A5E4V0P3-F1
#
_entry.id   AF-A0A5E4V0P3-F1
#
_cell.length_a   1.000
_cell.length_b   1.000
_cell.length_c   1.000
_cell.angle_alpha   90.00
_cell.angle_beta   90.00
_cell.angle_gamma   90.00
#
_symmetry.space_group_name_H-M   'P 1'
#
loop_
_entity.id
_entity.type
_entity.pdbx_description
1 polymer ?
#
loop_
_entity_poly.entity_id
_entity_poly.type
_entity_poly.pdbx_seq_one_letter_code
_entity_poly.pdbx_strand_id
1 'polypeptide(L)'
;MPMPAAWAATGDIADACGIRVGDMTQALARKIECLLRERVDAWTSEHLEHLGVDRLAASHLVAHLRATPFIPFTSSEVLTMLTAGATAVEKVLDMLVNGLAARDSSAHASLAGDGMAVVVLIGRAIGGATLADMRLPESMGGHGFVQALLDSFVGRTAPDVTGVANVATALSIVLGCGAGIAAVAFGGVPPLIYALSRGVPDLVLNVLLRYDADPNEPLMRDDLSGPACGLDYVAGGTALHHAALAGRGAAMSTFFLDYGGRLDAMTYDGYDPIALAGATAHRVSWPRYGLIESTLLALYAWIATDTVESRRRINGEHLCEVLATRLLELGRSVDAGALHHWLGAMAQLKGYGCDVASVLYGPASHGGASYAARIRDMMQAWFGDNSREAQALTDGDTLDAAGDIEAWFRELERPARWPVDDRASPRRVMRATQGPLFGDWRARSAES
;
A
#
# COMPACT_ATOMS: atom_id res chain seq x y z
N MET A 1 -1.03 10.38 48.80
CA MET A 1 -1.90 9.23 49.07
C MET A 1 -1.20 7.99 48.53
N PRO A 2 -0.76 7.04 49.36
CA PRO A 2 -0.16 5.80 48.87
C PRO A 2 -1.27 4.82 48.46
N MET A 3 -1.14 4.21 47.27
CA MET A 3 -2.00 3.14 46.78
C MET A 3 -1.71 1.81 47.50
N PRO A 4 -2.70 0.89 47.60
CA PRO A 4 -2.53 -0.40 48.28
C PRO A 4 -1.81 -1.42 47.40
N ALA A 5 -0.96 -2.22 48.04
CA ALA A 5 -0.34 -3.41 47.49
C ALA A 5 -1.38 -4.52 47.26
N ALA A 6 -1.44 -5.03 46.03
CA ALA A 6 -2.17 -6.26 45.70
C ALA A 6 -1.51 -6.98 44.51
N TRP A 7 -0.23 -7.32 44.65
CA TRP A 7 0.49 -8.22 43.73
C TRP A 7 1.14 -9.33 44.55
N ALA A 8 0.39 -10.41 44.79
CA ALA A 8 0.88 -11.70 45.26
C ALA A 8 -0.25 -12.73 45.17
N ALA A 9 -0.65 -13.15 43.96
CA ALA A 9 -1.52 -14.31 43.78
C ALA A 9 -1.54 -14.79 42.31
N THR A 10 -0.39 -15.21 41.78
CA THR A 10 -0.33 -16.05 40.56
C THR A 10 0.61 -17.26 40.72
N GLY A 11 1.04 -17.57 41.95
CA GLY A 11 1.91 -18.74 42.23
C GLY A 11 1.16 -20.05 42.50
N ASP A 12 -0.14 -20.03 42.84
CA ASP A 12 -0.76 -21.13 43.57
C ASP A 12 -1.56 -22.16 42.75
N ILE A 13 -1.24 -22.33 41.46
CA ILE A 13 -1.79 -23.47 40.68
C ILE A 13 -0.71 -24.51 40.35
N ALA A 14 0.58 -24.15 40.39
CA ALA A 14 1.67 -25.08 40.10
C ALA A 14 2.01 -26.03 41.27
N ASP A 15 1.69 -25.65 42.51
CA ASP A 15 2.06 -26.42 43.71
C ASP A 15 1.10 -27.57 44.06
N ALA A 16 -0.07 -27.66 43.42
CA ALA A 16 -1.04 -28.73 43.70
C ALA A 16 -0.66 -30.10 43.10
N CYS A 17 0.33 -30.17 42.19
CA CYS A 17 0.73 -31.40 41.48
C CYS A 17 2.20 -31.82 41.66
N GLY A 18 3.02 -31.09 42.44
CA GLY A 18 4.40 -31.49 42.73
C GLY A 18 5.33 -31.57 41.50
N ILE A 19 5.02 -30.90 40.39
CA ILE A 19 5.87 -30.83 39.21
C ILE A 19 6.73 -29.57 39.30
N ARG A 20 8.04 -29.72 39.52
CA ARG A 20 8.98 -28.60 39.53
C ARG A 20 9.07 -28.00 38.13
N VAL A 21 9.03 -26.67 38.01
CA VAL A 21 9.18 -25.92 36.75
C VAL A 21 10.46 -26.32 35.97
N GLY A 22 11.51 -26.78 36.66
CA GLY A 22 12.75 -27.32 36.07
C GLY A 22 12.63 -28.73 35.43
N ASP A 23 11.69 -29.57 35.89
CA ASP A 23 11.46 -30.90 35.32
C ASP A 23 10.57 -30.81 34.07
N MET A 24 9.64 -29.86 34.04
CA MET A 24 8.82 -29.53 32.86
C MET A 24 9.67 -29.05 31.68
N THR A 25 10.72 -28.27 31.93
CA THR A 25 11.63 -27.77 30.89
C THR A 25 12.53 -28.87 30.33
N GLN A 26 13.02 -29.80 31.16
CA GLN A 26 13.79 -30.96 30.69
C GLN A 26 12.94 -31.96 29.88
N ALA A 27 11.70 -32.22 30.30
CA ALA A 27 10.80 -33.11 29.57
C ALA A 27 10.42 -32.53 28.20
N LEU A 28 10.12 -31.22 28.14
CA LEU A 28 9.86 -30.52 26.90
C LEU A 28 11.10 -30.51 25.97
N ALA A 29 12.28 -30.22 26.52
CA ALA A 29 13.53 -30.26 25.78
C ALA A 29 13.78 -31.63 25.13
N ARG A 30 13.53 -32.73 25.86
CA ARG A 30 13.63 -34.09 25.30
C ARG A 30 12.62 -34.37 24.19
N LYS A 31 11.39 -33.88 24.32
CA LYS A 31 10.37 -34.03 23.26
C LYS A 31 10.77 -33.25 22.00
N ILE A 32 11.26 -32.02 22.15
CA ILE A 32 11.78 -31.20 21.05
C ILE A 32 12.96 -31.91 20.39
N GLU A 33 13.91 -32.41 21.18
CA GLU A 33 15.06 -33.17 20.68
C GLU A 33 14.63 -34.41 19.89
N CYS A 34 13.59 -35.13 20.34
CA CYS A 34 13.05 -36.28 19.62
C CYS A 34 12.43 -35.88 18.27
N LEU A 35 11.60 -34.82 18.25
CA LEU A 35 10.97 -34.34 17.01
C LEU A 35 12.01 -33.89 15.98
N LEU A 36 13.09 -33.26 16.44
CA LEU A 36 14.18 -32.78 15.60
C LEU A 36 15.03 -33.88 14.96
N ARG A 37 14.94 -35.11 15.45
CA ARG A 37 15.58 -36.28 14.81
C ARG A 37 14.80 -36.77 13.60
N GLU A 38 13.52 -36.40 13.49
CA GLU A 38 12.71 -36.69 12.32
C GLU A 38 12.98 -35.67 11.22
N ARG A 39 12.77 -36.08 9.96
CA ARG A 39 12.86 -35.15 8.85
C ARG A 39 11.68 -34.18 8.88
N VAL A 40 11.93 -32.92 8.53
CA VAL A 40 10.93 -31.83 8.57
C VAL A 40 9.70 -32.12 7.70
N ASP A 41 9.89 -32.81 6.58
CA ASP A 41 8.81 -33.26 5.67
C ASP A 41 7.90 -34.33 6.29
N ALA A 42 8.34 -35.02 7.35
CA ALA A 42 7.56 -36.00 8.09
C ALA A 42 6.75 -35.40 9.25
N TRP A 43 6.89 -34.10 9.54
CA TRP A 43 6.19 -33.48 10.66
C TRP A 43 4.67 -33.39 10.39
N THR A 44 3.89 -33.70 11.42
CA THR A 44 2.42 -33.68 11.40
C THR A 44 1.87 -32.72 12.45
N SER A 45 0.57 -32.37 12.35
CA SER A 45 -0.07 -31.53 13.38
C SER A 45 -0.03 -32.22 14.73
N GLU A 46 -0.22 -33.54 14.76
CA GLU A 46 -0.13 -34.36 15.96
C GLU A 46 1.23 -34.19 16.64
N HIS A 47 2.34 -34.18 15.88
CA HIS A 47 3.67 -33.98 16.45
C HIS A 47 3.77 -32.64 17.21
N LEU A 48 3.22 -31.55 16.65
CA LEU A 48 3.21 -30.24 17.32
C LEU A 48 2.24 -30.19 18.51
N GLU A 49 1.08 -30.85 18.41
CA GLU A 49 0.13 -30.98 19.51
C GLU A 49 0.74 -31.68 20.74
N HIS A 50 1.57 -32.72 20.53
CA HIS A 50 2.31 -33.40 21.60
C HIS A 50 3.35 -32.51 22.30
N LEU A 51 3.75 -31.41 21.66
CA LEU A 51 4.61 -30.36 22.21
C LEU A 51 3.82 -29.23 22.90
N GLY A 52 2.49 -29.31 22.94
CA GLY A 52 1.64 -28.32 23.60
C GLY A 52 1.19 -27.17 22.69
N VAL A 53 1.43 -27.26 21.39
CA VAL A 53 0.85 -26.32 20.41
C VAL A 53 -0.64 -26.60 20.26
N ASP A 54 -1.47 -25.56 20.24
CA ASP A 54 -2.90 -25.75 20.02
C ASP A 54 -3.19 -26.33 18.63
N ARG A 55 -4.27 -27.10 18.51
CA ARG A 55 -4.59 -27.87 17.30
C ARG A 55 -4.73 -27.00 16.05
N LEU A 56 -5.29 -25.80 16.19
CA LEU A 56 -5.47 -24.89 15.06
C LEU A 56 -4.10 -24.38 14.59
N ALA A 57 -3.28 -23.85 15.49
CA ALA A 57 -1.92 -23.42 15.18
C ALA A 57 -1.07 -24.56 14.61
N ALA A 58 -1.14 -25.76 15.18
CA ALA A 58 -0.43 -26.95 14.69
C ALA A 58 -0.80 -27.26 13.23
N SER A 59 -2.08 -27.16 12.87
CA SER A 59 -2.53 -27.39 11.50
C SER A 59 -2.01 -26.35 10.51
N HIS A 60 -2.05 -25.06 10.87
CA HIS A 60 -1.53 -23.97 10.02
C HIS A 60 -0.02 -24.05 9.86
N LEU A 61 0.71 -24.28 10.95
CA LEU A 61 2.18 -24.39 10.93
C LEU A 61 2.63 -25.53 10.02
N VAL A 62 2.00 -26.71 10.11
CA VAL A 62 2.35 -27.88 9.28
C VAL A 62 1.99 -27.67 7.81
N ALA A 63 0.86 -27.00 7.52
CA ALA A 63 0.50 -26.66 6.14
C ALA A 63 1.56 -25.76 5.48
N HIS A 64 2.02 -24.72 6.20
CA HIS A 64 3.08 -23.82 5.71
C HIS A 64 4.46 -24.49 5.68
N LEU A 65 4.75 -25.39 6.63
CA LEU A 65 5.97 -26.21 6.64
C LEU A 65 6.09 -27.04 5.35
N ARG A 66 5.00 -27.71 4.95
CA ARG A 66 4.95 -28.51 3.71
C ARG A 66 5.08 -27.68 2.44
N ALA A 67 4.62 -26.43 2.48
CA ALA A 67 4.76 -25.49 1.37
C ALA A 67 6.17 -24.89 1.25
N THR A 68 7.06 -25.15 2.23
CA THR A 68 8.42 -24.62 2.27
C THR A 68 9.43 -25.78 2.13
N PRO A 69 9.77 -26.20 0.90
CA PRO A 69 10.49 -27.46 0.64
C PRO A 69 11.94 -27.50 1.15
N PHE A 70 12.50 -26.34 1.55
CA PHE A 70 13.86 -26.24 2.09
C PHE A 70 13.84 -25.48 3.41
N ILE A 71 13.78 -26.21 4.53
CA ILE A 71 14.07 -25.67 5.85
C ILE A 71 15.38 -26.32 6.30
N PRO A 72 16.55 -25.78 5.89
CA PRO A 72 17.85 -26.35 6.25
C PRO A 72 18.17 -26.21 7.75
N PHE A 73 17.35 -25.48 8.51
CA PHE A 73 17.77 -24.86 9.76
C PHE A 73 16.88 -25.16 10.98
N THR A 74 16.22 -26.31 11.03
CA THR A 74 15.77 -26.87 12.32
C THR A 74 16.98 -27.39 13.12
N SER A 75 18.00 -26.55 13.33
CA SER A 75 19.04 -26.88 14.29
C SER A 75 18.42 -26.81 15.68
N SER A 76 18.73 -27.81 16.50
CA SER A 76 18.26 -27.87 17.90
C SER A 76 18.52 -26.58 18.65
N GLU A 77 19.62 -25.89 18.35
CA GLU A 77 20.01 -24.62 18.97
C GLU A 77 19.00 -23.49 18.72
N VAL A 78 18.40 -23.41 17.54
CA VAL A 78 17.53 -22.29 17.15
C VAL A 78 16.14 -22.46 17.71
N LEU A 79 15.58 -23.67 17.61
CA LEU A 79 14.32 -23.99 18.28
C LEU A 79 14.47 -23.91 19.80
N THR A 80 15.59 -24.35 20.37
CA THR A 80 15.85 -24.22 21.82
C THR A 80 15.94 -22.73 22.22
N MET A 81 16.63 -21.89 21.44
CA MET A 81 16.68 -20.44 21.68
C MET A 81 15.27 -19.80 21.63
N LEU A 82 14.42 -20.21 20.69
CA LEU A 82 13.09 -19.63 20.52
C LEU A 82 12.08 -20.11 21.57
N THR A 83 12.19 -21.37 21.99
CA THR A 83 11.31 -22.00 22.99
C THR A 83 11.61 -21.58 24.42
N ALA A 84 12.85 -21.17 24.72
CA ALA A 84 13.24 -20.67 26.05
C ALA A 84 12.56 -19.34 26.47
N GLY A 85 11.71 -18.75 25.62
CA GLY A 85 10.95 -17.53 25.94
C GLY A 85 11.78 -16.25 26.06
N ALA A 86 13.11 -16.34 26.02
CA ALA A 86 14.04 -15.22 26.20
C ALA A 86 14.30 -14.40 24.91
N THR A 87 13.76 -14.82 23.78
CA THR A 87 13.96 -14.10 22.51
C THR A 87 12.99 -12.93 22.43
N ALA A 88 13.52 -11.71 22.51
CA ALA A 88 12.78 -10.46 22.36
C ALA A 88 12.06 -10.40 20.98
N VAL A 89 10.86 -9.81 20.93
CA VAL A 89 10.04 -9.78 19.70
C VAL A 89 10.72 -9.00 18.59
N GLU A 90 11.47 -7.96 18.94
CA GLU A 90 12.28 -7.17 18.00
C GLU A 90 13.30 -8.06 17.29
N LYS A 91 13.94 -8.98 18.01
CA LYS A 91 14.87 -9.96 17.44
C LYS A 91 14.14 -10.96 16.54
N VAL A 92 12.91 -11.33 16.88
CA VAL A 92 12.06 -12.16 16.02
C VAL A 92 11.74 -11.45 14.71
N LEU A 93 11.30 -10.19 14.77
CA LEU A 93 10.97 -9.40 13.59
C LEU A 93 12.21 -9.19 12.71
N ASP A 94 13.37 -8.91 13.31
CA ASP A 94 14.63 -8.76 12.58
C ASP A 94 15.01 -10.04 11.81
N MET A 95 14.87 -11.21 12.43
CA MET A 95 15.10 -12.50 11.76
C MET A 95 14.13 -12.75 10.60
N LEU A 96 12.85 -12.40 10.74
CA LEU A 96 11.87 -12.56 9.67
C LEU A 96 12.21 -11.70 8.46
N VAL A 97 12.60 -10.45 8.71
CA VAL A 97 12.79 -9.45 7.67
C VAL A 97 14.12 -9.61 6.93
N ASN A 98 15.18 -10.03 7.63
CA ASN A 98 16.48 -10.25 7.01
C ASN A 98 16.60 -11.63 6.35
N GLY A 99 15.68 -12.56 6.67
CA GLY A 99 15.72 -13.93 6.18
C GLY A 99 17.04 -14.65 6.47
N LEU A 100 17.21 -15.79 5.84
CA LEU A 100 18.39 -16.64 5.80
C LEU A 100 19.38 -16.22 4.70
N ALA A 101 19.09 -15.16 3.93
CA ALA A 101 19.91 -14.71 2.80
C ALA A 101 21.34 -14.31 3.22
N ALA A 102 21.58 -14.01 4.49
CA ALA A 102 22.94 -13.84 5.03
C ALA A 102 23.74 -15.17 5.12
N ARG A 103 23.13 -16.34 4.85
CA ARG A 103 23.72 -17.67 5.10
C ARG A 103 23.60 -18.68 3.96
N ASP A 104 22.69 -18.53 2.99
CA ASP A 104 22.60 -19.44 1.83
C ASP A 104 22.04 -18.74 0.57
N SER A 105 22.80 -18.77 -0.53
CA SER A 105 22.44 -18.14 -1.80
C SER A 105 21.36 -18.92 -2.59
N SER A 106 21.03 -20.16 -2.20
CA SER A 106 20.05 -21.00 -2.89
C SER A 106 18.58 -20.76 -2.48
N ALA A 107 18.33 -19.97 -1.42
CA ALA A 107 17.00 -19.74 -0.84
C ALA A 107 16.08 -18.77 -1.64
N HIS A 108 16.55 -18.19 -2.75
CA HIS A 108 15.96 -17.02 -3.40
C HIS A 108 14.70 -17.27 -4.26
N ALA A 109 14.16 -18.49 -4.32
CA ALA A 109 13.13 -18.86 -5.30
C ALA A 109 11.74 -19.22 -4.73
N SER A 110 11.54 -19.16 -3.42
CA SER A 110 10.28 -19.58 -2.77
C SER A 110 9.35 -18.40 -2.48
N LEU A 111 8.08 -18.48 -2.94
CA LEU A 111 7.02 -17.53 -2.57
C LEU A 111 6.62 -17.64 -1.09
N ALA A 112 6.97 -18.72 -0.41
CA ALA A 112 6.74 -18.91 1.03
C ALA A 112 7.90 -18.38 1.89
N GLY A 113 8.98 -17.91 1.25
CA GLY A 113 10.24 -17.55 1.90
C GLY A 113 11.10 -18.78 2.18
N ASP A 114 12.03 -18.61 3.11
CA ASP A 114 13.05 -19.60 3.45
C ASP A 114 12.65 -20.49 4.65
N GLY A 115 11.40 -20.35 5.11
CA GLY A 115 10.85 -21.10 6.23
C GLY A 115 11.16 -20.52 7.61
N MET A 116 11.91 -19.43 7.73
CA MET A 116 12.20 -18.76 9.00
C MET A 116 10.91 -18.39 9.74
N ALA A 117 9.90 -17.91 9.00
CA ALA A 117 8.58 -17.62 9.54
C ALA A 117 7.96 -18.81 10.27
N VAL A 118 8.00 -19.99 9.66
CA VAL A 118 7.43 -21.21 10.23
C VAL A 118 8.23 -21.65 11.46
N VAL A 119 9.56 -21.65 11.39
CA VAL A 119 10.44 -22.05 12.51
C VAL A 119 10.26 -21.15 13.73
N VAL A 120 10.23 -19.83 13.50
CA VAL A 120 9.99 -18.82 14.54
C VAL A 120 8.65 -19.08 15.23
N LEU A 121 7.58 -19.25 14.45
CA LEU A 121 6.23 -19.40 15.00
C LEU A 121 6.04 -20.76 15.68
N ILE A 122 6.68 -21.84 15.21
CA ILE A 122 6.74 -23.12 15.94
C ILE A 122 7.39 -22.92 17.31
N GLY A 123 8.57 -22.29 17.37
CA GLY A 123 9.27 -22.05 18.63
C GLY A 123 8.46 -21.21 19.62
N ARG A 124 7.73 -20.21 19.12
CA ARG A 124 6.85 -19.37 19.93
C ARG A 124 5.59 -20.09 20.41
N ALA A 125 4.97 -20.91 19.56
CA ALA A 125 3.81 -21.70 19.92
C ALA A 125 4.13 -22.73 21.01
N ILE A 126 5.28 -23.42 20.90
CA ILE A 126 5.78 -24.36 21.91
C ILE A 126 6.11 -23.63 23.23
N GLY A 127 6.63 -22.40 23.14
CA GLY A 127 6.94 -21.55 24.30
C GLY A 127 5.72 -21.08 25.10
N GLY A 128 4.50 -21.53 24.75
CA GLY A 128 3.28 -21.26 25.50
C GLY A 128 2.52 -20.00 25.09
N ALA A 129 2.89 -19.36 23.97
CA ALA A 129 2.10 -18.27 23.39
C ALA A 129 1.08 -18.84 22.40
N THR A 130 -0.20 -18.65 22.65
CA THR A 130 -1.24 -18.85 21.63
C THR A 130 -0.95 -17.93 20.45
N LEU A 131 -0.83 -18.48 19.24
CA LEU A 131 -0.49 -17.67 18.06
C LEU A 131 -1.57 -16.61 17.77
N ALA A 132 -2.83 -16.92 18.09
CA ALA A 132 -3.95 -15.99 18.03
C ALA A 132 -3.77 -14.78 18.96
N ASP A 133 -3.19 -14.98 20.15
CA ASP A 133 -3.05 -13.94 21.16
C ASP A 133 -1.62 -13.37 21.24
N MET A 134 -0.75 -13.68 20.28
CA MET A 134 0.68 -13.33 20.30
C MET A 134 0.90 -11.88 20.75
N ARG A 135 1.26 -11.72 22.02
CA ARG A 135 1.39 -10.41 22.66
C ARG A 135 2.76 -9.81 22.35
N LEU A 136 2.77 -8.51 22.06
CA LEU A 136 3.91 -7.65 22.38
C LEU A 136 3.95 -7.40 23.89
N PRO A 137 5.01 -6.79 24.44
CA PRO A 137 5.09 -6.43 25.86
C PRO A 137 3.91 -5.56 26.38
N GLU A 138 3.08 -5.03 25.47
CA GLU A 138 1.89 -4.22 25.75
C GLU A 138 0.61 -5.00 25.41
N SER A 139 -0.47 -4.76 26.16
CA SER A 139 -1.67 -5.60 26.33
C SER A 139 -2.63 -5.74 25.12
N MET A 140 -2.12 -5.70 23.89
CA MET A 140 -2.93 -5.63 22.66
C MET A 140 -3.25 -6.98 21.98
N GLY A 141 -2.83 -8.12 22.55
CA GLY A 141 -3.08 -9.44 21.92
C GLY A 141 -2.37 -9.61 20.56
N GLY A 142 -2.89 -10.50 19.70
CA GLY A 142 -2.31 -10.81 18.37
C GLY A 142 -2.24 -9.61 17.41
N HIS A 143 -3.03 -8.57 17.65
CA HIS A 143 -3.00 -7.30 16.91
C HIS A 143 -1.62 -6.63 16.92
N GLY A 144 -0.96 -6.62 18.08
CA GLY A 144 0.35 -5.99 18.21
C GLY A 144 1.40 -6.66 17.33
N PHE A 145 1.35 -7.99 17.21
CA PHE A 145 2.26 -8.71 16.34
C PHE A 145 1.97 -8.48 14.85
N VAL A 146 0.69 -8.47 14.45
CA VAL A 146 0.29 -8.12 13.07
C VAL A 146 0.76 -6.72 12.71
N GLN A 147 0.52 -5.73 13.57
CA GLN A 147 0.99 -4.36 13.36
C GLN A 147 2.52 -4.33 13.24
N ALA A 148 3.26 -5.01 14.11
CA ALA A 148 4.72 -5.02 14.07
C ALA A 148 5.30 -5.67 12.81
N LEU A 149 4.62 -6.69 12.26
CA LEU A 149 4.96 -7.26 10.95
C LEU A 149 4.81 -6.22 9.82
N LEU A 150 3.74 -5.42 9.84
CA LEU A 150 3.53 -4.34 8.86
C LEU A 150 4.53 -3.20 9.06
N ASP A 151 4.82 -2.84 10.32
CA ASP A 151 5.76 -1.78 10.68
C ASP A 151 7.21 -2.12 10.28
N SER A 152 7.52 -3.39 10.08
CA SER A 152 8.82 -3.83 9.59
C SER A 152 9.22 -3.24 8.22
N PHE A 153 8.24 -2.78 7.43
CA PHE A 153 8.44 -2.15 6.13
C PHE A 153 8.60 -0.63 6.17
N VAL A 154 8.32 0.01 7.32
CA VAL A 154 8.37 1.47 7.45
C VAL A 154 9.76 1.99 7.06
N GLY A 155 9.78 2.95 6.13
CA GLY A 155 11.02 3.58 5.66
C GLY A 155 11.89 2.71 4.76
N ARG A 156 11.46 1.50 4.40
CA ARG A 156 12.21 0.63 3.47
C ARG A 156 11.83 0.95 2.03
N THR A 157 12.82 1.32 1.22
CA THR A 157 12.63 1.64 -0.20
C THR A 157 12.76 0.42 -1.12
N ALA A 158 13.47 -0.62 -0.69
CA ALA A 158 13.65 -1.88 -1.42
C ALA A 158 13.74 -3.06 -0.42
N PRO A 159 12.60 -3.60 0.05
CA PRO A 159 12.62 -4.73 0.97
C PRO A 159 13.12 -6.00 0.27
N ASP A 160 13.86 -6.84 1.00
CA ASP A 160 14.38 -8.12 0.51
C ASP A 160 13.24 -9.09 0.15
N VAL A 161 13.32 -9.75 -1.00
CA VAL A 161 12.25 -10.64 -1.51
C VAL A 161 11.97 -11.78 -0.54
N THR A 162 13.01 -12.35 0.08
CA THR A 162 12.88 -13.44 1.06
C THR A 162 12.23 -12.93 2.34
N GLY A 163 12.67 -11.76 2.83
CA GLY A 163 12.06 -11.06 3.96
C GLY A 163 10.57 -10.78 3.76
N VAL A 164 10.19 -10.29 2.57
CA VAL A 164 8.78 -10.06 2.21
C VAL A 164 7.97 -11.35 2.26
N ALA A 165 8.49 -12.44 1.70
CA ALA A 165 7.82 -13.73 1.69
C ALA A 165 7.70 -14.32 3.11
N ASN A 166 8.73 -14.18 3.95
CA ASN A 166 8.68 -14.59 5.35
C ASN A 166 7.64 -13.80 6.14
N VAL A 167 7.57 -12.48 5.97
CA VAL A 167 6.54 -11.65 6.63
C VAL A 167 5.15 -12.03 6.15
N ALA A 168 4.94 -12.27 4.85
CA ALA A 168 3.66 -12.72 4.30
C ALA A 168 3.24 -14.08 4.89
N THR A 169 4.16 -15.04 4.98
CA THR A 169 3.92 -16.35 5.60
C THR A 169 3.59 -16.22 7.09
N ALA A 170 4.36 -15.42 7.84
CA ALA A 170 4.12 -15.21 9.27
C ALA A 170 2.74 -14.58 9.51
N LEU A 171 2.39 -13.55 8.72
CA LEU A 171 1.10 -12.90 8.77
C LEU A 171 -0.03 -13.89 8.47
N SER A 172 0.10 -14.69 7.41
CA SER A 172 -0.90 -15.70 7.04
C SER A 172 -1.15 -16.72 8.15
N ILE A 173 -0.09 -17.20 8.82
CA ILE A 173 -0.23 -18.16 9.92
C ILE A 173 -0.97 -17.53 11.10
N VAL A 174 -0.57 -16.34 11.52
CA VAL A 174 -1.12 -15.68 12.71
C VAL A 174 -2.58 -15.27 12.50
N LEU A 175 -2.93 -14.78 11.30
CA LEU A 175 -4.33 -14.51 10.93
C LEU A 175 -5.17 -15.79 10.82
N GLY A 176 -4.61 -16.86 10.25
CA GLY A 176 -5.26 -18.18 10.22
C GLY A 176 -5.55 -18.75 11.60
N CYS A 177 -4.73 -18.42 12.59
CA CYS A 177 -4.96 -18.80 13.98
C CYS A 177 -6.01 -17.92 14.69
N GLY A 178 -6.53 -16.87 14.04
CA GLY A 178 -7.58 -16.01 14.59
C GLY A 178 -7.10 -14.69 15.16
N ALA A 179 -5.86 -14.27 14.89
CA ALA A 179 -5.45 -12.90 15.21
C ALA A 179 -6.31 -11.91 14.40
N GLY A 180 -6.90 -10.92 15.07
CA GLY A 180 -7.81 -10.00 14.39
C GLY A 180 -7.09 -8.91 13.59
N ILE A 181 -7.80 -8.33 12.62
CA ILE A 181 -7.32 -7.23 11.75
C ILE A 181 -8.22 -6.00 11.78
N ALA A 182 -9.01 -5.84 12.85
CA ALA A 182 -9.91 -4.69 12.98
C ALA A 182 -9.14 -3.37 13.09
N ALA A 183 -9.69 -2.28 12.58
CA ALA A 183 -9.04 -0.97 12.58
C ALA A 183 -8.54 -0.50 13.96
N VAL A 184 -9.23 -0.87 15.05
CA VAL A 184 -8.82 -0.57 16.44
C VAL A 184 -7.40 -1.08 16.76
N ALA A 185 -6.99 -2.17 16.13
CA ALA A 185 -5.65 -2.75 16.24
C ALA A 185 -4.56 -1.79 15.74
N PHE A 186 -4.91 -0.91 14.81
CA PHE A 186 -3.99 -0.01 14.11
C PHE A 186 -4.29 1.45 14.47
N GLY A 187 -4.73 1.69 15.72
CA GLY A 187 -5.10 3.02 16.18
C GLY A 187 -6.34 3.59 15.46
N GLY A 188 -7.28 2.75 15.03
CA GLY A 188 -8.48 3.20 14.30
C GLY A 188 -8.25 3.46 12.81
N VAL A 189 -7.10 3.03 12.25
CA VAL A 189 -6.84 3.04 10.81
C VAL A 189 -7.22 1.68 10.21
N PRO A 190 -8.00 1.63 9.11
CA PRO A 190 -8.26 0.37 8.42
C PRO A 190 -6.95 -0.34 8.00
N PRO A 191 -6.87 -1.67 8.11
CA PRO A 191 -5.62 -2.43 7.94
C PRO A 191 -4.94 -2.21 6.58
N LEU A 192 -5.71 -2.11 5.49
CA LEU A 192 -5.16 -1.88 4.15
C LEU A 192 -4.59 -0.46 4.01
N ILE A 193 -5.30 0.53 4.56
CA ILE A 193 -4.84 1.94 4.58
C ILE A 193 -3.55 2.05 5.41
N TYR A 194 -3.52 1.39 6.57
CA TYR A 194 -2.33 1.31 7.42
C TYR A 194 -1.14 0.70 6.67
N ALA A 195 -1.35 -0.44 6.01
CA ALA A 195 -0.31 -1.14 5.27
C ALA A 195 0.23 -0.34 4.08
N LEU A 196 -0.63 0.31 3.31
CA LEU A 196 -0.24 1.18 2.18
C LEU A 196 0.68 2.31 2.64
N SER A 197 0.34 2.93 3.77
CA SER A 197 1.13 4.03 4.34
C SER A 197 2.53 3.60 4.84
N ARG A 198 2.76 2.29 5.01
CA ARG A 198 4.05 1.72 5.45
C ARG A 198 4.88 1.19 4.27
N GLY A 199 4.38 1.35 3.04
CA GLY A 199 5.03 0.81 1.85
C GLY A 199 4.99 -0.73 1.79
N VAL A 200 4.11 -1.37 2.57
CA VAL A 200 3.99 -2.83 2.65
C VAL A 200 3.84 -3.43 1.24
N PRO A 201 4.65 -4.41 0.82
CA PRO A 201 4.60 -4.97 -0.54
C PRO A 201 3.29 -5.68 -0.86
N ASP A 202 2.96 -5.78 -2.15
CA ASP A 202 1.66 -6.32 -2.60
C ASP A 202 1.43 -7.77 -2.16
N LEU A 203 2.49 -8.58 -2.05
CA LEU A 203 2.38 -9.94 -1.52
C LEU A 203 1.79 -9.97 -0.10
N VAL A 204 2.16 -9.02 0.75
CA VAL A 204 1.68 -8.91 2.13
C VAL A 204 0.29 -8.27 2.17
N LEU A 205 0.01 -7.26 1.32
CA LEU A 205 -1.34 -6.70 1.16
C LEU A 205 -2.35 -7.77 0.76
N ASN A 206 -1.96 -8.68 -0.14
CA ASN A 206 -2.80 -9.81 -0.58
C ASN A 206 -3.15 -10.77 0.56
N VAL A 207 -2.30 -10.89 1.59
CA VAL A 207 -2.62 -11.68 2.77
C VAL A 207 -3.75 -11.01 3.54
N LEU A 208 -3.66 -9.70 3.81
CA LEU A 208 -4.73 -8.97 4.51
C LEU A 208 -6.08 -9.12 3.80
N LEU A 209 -6.10 -8.97 2.48
CA LEU A 209 -7.30 -9.14 1.66
C LEU A 209 -7.92 -10.55 1.75
N ARG A 210 -7.10 -11.60 1.77
CA ARG A 210 -7.55 -13.00 1.91
C ARG A 210 -8.16 -13.30 3.29
N TYR A 211 -7.85 -12.47 4.28
CA TYR A 211 -8.38 -12.56 5.63
C TYR A 211 -9.43 -11.46 5.90
N ASP A 212 -10.18 -11.08 4.85
CA ASP A 212 -11.36 -10.20 4.91
C ASP A 212 -11.08 -8.73 5.28
N ALA A 213 -9.87 -8.22 5.00
CA ALA A 213 -9.66 -6.78 5.04
C ALA A 213 -10.47 -6.07 3.94
N ASP A 214 -11.39 -5.18 4.33
CA ASP A 214 -12.30 -4.51 3.40
C ASP A 214 -11.60 -3.33 2.67
N PRO A 215 -11.43 -3.37 1.33
CA PRO A 215 -10.87 -2.25 0.58
C PRO A 215 -11.76 -1.01 0.55
N ASN A 216 -13.03 -1.13 0.93
CA ASN A 216 -14.01 -0.06 0.97
C ASN A 216 -14.19 0.55 2.37
N GLU A 217 -13.52 0.04 3.40
CA GLU A 217 -13.57 0.62 4.74
C GLU A 217 -12.95 2.03 4.71
N PRO A 218 -13.73 3.09 5.03
CA PRO A 218 -13.22 4.45 4.97
C PRO A 218 -12.46 4.80 6.24
N LEU A 219 -11.42 5.63 6.10
CA LEU A 219 -10.71 6.19 7.24
C LEU A 219 -11.60 7.19 8.00
N MET A 220 -12.06 6.82 9.20
CA MET A 220 -12.94 7.66 10.01
C MET A 220 -12.20 8.75 10.82
N ARG A 221 -10.86 8.70 10.87
CA ARG A 221 -10.04 9.60 11.69
C ARG A 221 -9.57 10.82 10.89
N ASP A 222 -9.99 11.99 11.32
CA ASP A 222 -9.59 13.28 10.72
C ASP A 222 -8.26 13.80 11.29
N ASP A 223 -7.89 13.34 12.49
CA ASP A 223 -6.73 13.80 13.26
C ASP A 223 -5.39 13.17 12.85
N LEU A 224 -5.43 12.20 11.94
CA LEU A 224 -4.23 11.53 11.41
C LEU A 224 -3.63 12.24 10.18
N SER A 225 -4.23 13.35 9.75
CA SER A 225 -3.77 14.17 8.63
C SER A 225 -2.50 14.94 9.03
N GLY A 226 -1.29 14.55 8.59
CA GLY A 226 -0.08 15.29 8.97
C GLY A 226 1.26 14.88 8.33
N PRO A 227 2.15 15.84 8.01
CA PRO A 227 3.42 15.61 7.31
C PRO A 227 4.53 14.97 8.18
N ALA A 228 4.29 14.73 9.47
CA ALA A 228 5.31 14.31 10.43
C ALA A 228 5.57 12.81 10.47
N CYS A 229 4.71 11.98 9.86
CA CYS A 229 4.77 10.52 9.99
C CYS A 229 4.97 9.76 8.67
N GLY A 230 5.08 10.46 7.52
CA GLY A 230 5.20 9.82 6.20
C GLY A 230 3.91 9.11 5.76
N LEU A 231 2.76 9.46 6.34
CA LEU A 231 1.46 8.85 6.07
C LEU A 231 0.57 9.88 5.40
N ASP A 232 0.39 9.76 4.08
CA ASP A 232 -0.53 10.59 3.29
C ASP A 232 -1.98 10.10 3.50
N TYR A 233 -2.51 10.27 4.71
CA TYR A 233 -3.88 9.90 5.00
C TYR A 233 -4.88 10.96 4.53
N VAL A 234 -6.00 10.49 3.98
CA VAL A 234 -7.14 11.33 3.60
C VAL A 234 -8.39 10.82 4.30
N ALA A 235 -8.99 11.70 5.11
CA ALA A 235 -10.20 11.43 5.85
C ALA A 235 -11.38 11.04 4.94
N GLY A 236 -12.13 10.01 5.34
CA GLY A 236 -13.16 9.37 4.52
C GLY A 236 -12.61 8.55 3.34
N GLY A 237 -11.29 8.56 3.09
CA GLY A 237 -10.67 7.81 2.01
C GLY A 237 -10.63 6.31 2.30
N THR A 238 -10.86 5.51 1.27
CA THR A 238 -10.77 4.04 1.27
C THR A 238 -9.36 3.55 0.88
N ALA A 239 -9.14 2.24 0.79
CA ALA A 239 -7.85 1.70 0.37
C ALA A 239 -7.46 2.13 -1.07
N LEU A 240 -8.43 2.26 -1.98
CA LEU A 240 -8.18 2.73 -3.35
C LEU A 240 -7.66 4.18 -3.39
N HIS A 241 -8.21 5.07 -2.56
CA HIS A 241 -7.73 6.46 -2.43
C HIS A 241 -6.26 6.50 -2.03
N HIS A 242 -5.90 5.71 -1.01
CA HIS A 242 -4.54 5.67 -0.49
C HIS A 242 -3.58 4.95 -1.44
N ALA A 243 -4.04 3.94 -2.18
CA ALA A 243 -3.24 3.32 -3.24
C ALA A 243 -2.93 4.33 -4.35
N ALA A 244 -3.92 5.15 -4.74
CA ALA A 244 -3.80 6.25 -5.71
C ALA A 244 -2.71 7.25 -5.31
N LEU A 245 -2.78 7.73 -4.06
CA LEU A 245 -1.81 8.66 -3.48
C LEU A 245 -0.41 8.06 -3.41
N ALA A 246 -0.31 6.79 -3.02
CA ALA A 246 0.96 6.11 -2.89
C ALA A 246 1.55 5.68 -4.25
N GLY A 247 0.85 5.88 -5.38
CA GLY A 247 1.30 5.42 -6.69
C GLY A 247 1.44 3.89 -6.77
N ARG A 248 0.57 3.14 -6.10
CA ARG A 248 0.66 1.68 -5.97
C ARG A 248 -0.22 0.98 -7.01
N GLY A 249 0.15 1.03 -8.29
CA GLY A 249 -0.65 0.53 -9.41
C GLY A 249 -1.10 -0.93 -9.30
N ALA A 250 -0.24 -1.82 -8.78
CA ALA A 250 -0.61 -3.21 -8.54
C ALA A 250 -1.69 -3.35 -7.45
N ALA A 251 -1.55 -2.66 -6.32
CA ALA A 251 -2.58 -2.61 -5.28
C ALA A 251 -3.89 -1.98 -5.79
N MET A 252 -3.81 -0.91 -6.59
CA MET A 252 -4.96 -0.30 -7.26
C MET A 252 -5.75 -1.33 -8.08
N SER A 253 -5.04 -2.14 -8.88
CA SER A 253 -5.63 -3.18 -9.72
C SER A 253 -6.25 -4.29 -8.88
N THR A 254 -5.52 -4.83 -7.91
CA THR A 254 -6.00 -5.92 -7.04
C THR A 254 -7.26 -5.50 -6.28
N PHE A 255 -7.26 -4.31 -5.65
CA PHE A 255 -8.42 -3.85 -4.90
C PHE A 255 -9.64 -3.69 -5.80
N PHE A 256 -9.48 -3.14 -7.00
CA PHE A 256 -10.59 -2.90 -7.92
C PHE A 256 -11.12 -4.19 -8.57
N LEU A 257 -10.23 -5.01 -9.14
CA LEU A 257 -10.61 -6.16 -9.95
C LEU A 257 -10.97 -7.38 -9.10
N ASP A 258 -10.22 -7.64 -8.05
CA ASP A 258 -10.30 -8.92 -7.33
C ASP A 258 -11.13 -8.83 -6.05
N TYR A 259 -11.21 -7.63 -5.43
CA TYR A 259 -11.85 -7.44 -4.11
C TYR A 259 -12.97 -6.39 -4.11
N GLY A 260 -13.47 -5.99 -5.28
CA GLY A 260 -14.68 -5.15 -5.38
C GLY A 260 -14.53 -3.74 -4.81
N GLY A 261 -13.32 -3.19 -4.86
CA GLY A 261 -13.04 -1.80 -4.49
C GLY A 261 -13.83 -0.82 -5.35
N ARG A 262 -14.37 0.23 -4.72
CA ARG A 262 -15.24 1.22 -5.35
C ARG A 262 -14.51 2.48 -5.81
N LEU A 263 -14.59 2.78 -7.10
CA LEU A 263 -14.09 4.03 -7.70
C LEU A 263 -15.06 5.21 -7.55
N ASP A 264 -16.28 4.98 -7.07
CA ASP A 264 -17.29 6.01 -6.78
C ASP A 264 -17.38 6.35 -5.28
N ALA A 265 -16.54 5.72 -4.45
CA ALA A 265 -16.44 6.06 -3.04
C ALA A 265 -15.85 7.47 -2.90
N MET A 266 -16.42 8.28 -2.02
CA MET A 266 -16.01 9.68 -1.85
C MET A 266 -15.35 9.86 -0.49
N THR A 267 -14.23 10.59 -0.45
CA THR A 267 -13.67 11.16 0.78
C THR A 267 -14.62 12.20 1.37
N TYR A 268 -14.37 12.64 2.61
CA TYR A 268 -15.18 13.70 3.24
C TYR A 268 -15.11 15.03 2.47
N ASP A 269 -13.98 15.29 1.80
CA ASP A 269 -13.80 16.44 0.93
C ASP A 269 -14.39 16.26 -0.48
N GLY A 270 -15.05 15.14 -0.74
CA GLY A 270 -15.72 14.87 -2.01
C GLY A 270 -14.75 14.58 -3.16
N TYR A 271 -13.63 13.91 -2.89
CA TYR A 271 -12.76 13.32 -3.90
C TYR A 271 -12.97 11.82 -3.98
N ASP A 272 -13.11 11.28 -5.18
CA ASP A 272 -13.04 9.84 -5.46
C ASP A 272 -11.58 9.36 -5.65
N PRO A 273 -11.31 8.05 -5.80
CA PRO A 273 -9.94 7.55 -5.98
C PRO A 273 -9.24 8.10 -7.23
N ILE A 274 -9.96 8.39 -8.31
CA ILE A 274 -9.38 8.89 -9.56
C ILE A 274 -8.85 10.30 -9.35
N ALA A 275 -9.60 11.14 -8.63
CA ALA A 275 -9.19 12.50 -8.26
C ALA A 275 -7.86 12.57 -7.51
N LEU A 276 -7.46 11.48 -6.84
CA LEU A 276 -6.24 11.35 -6.05
C LEU A 276 -5.05 10.78 -6.84
N ALA A 277 -5.25 10.30 -8.07
CA ALA A 277 -4.16 9.74 -8.87
C ALA A 277 -3.06 10.79 -9.11
N GLY A 278 -1.83 10.45 -8.71
CA GLY A 278 -0.67 11.36 -8.73
C GLY A 278 -0.81 12.60 -7.82
N ALA A 279 -1.81 12.66 -6.93
CA ALA A 279 -1.92 13.73 -5.95
C ALA A 279 -0.93 13.53 -4.79
N THR A 280 -0.97 14.43 -3.82
CA THR A 280 -0.32 14.27 -2.52
C THR A 280 -1.24 14.80 -1.44
N ALA A 281 -1.35 14.13 -0.30
CA ALA A 281 -2.09 14.64 0.84
C ALA A 281 -1.46 15.94 1.35
N HIS A 282 -0.12 16.03 1.26
CA HIS A 282 0.64 17.24 1.56
C HIS A 282 1.11 17.91 0.27
N ARG A 283 0.29 18.86 -0.20
CA ARG A 283 0.62 19.67 -1.38
C ARG A 283 1.95 20.37 -1.17
N VAL A 284 2.84 20.21 -2.13
CA VAL A 284 4.16 20.84 -2.15
C VAL A 284 4.12 22.17 -2.90
N SER A 285 5.08 23.05 -2.61
CA SER A 285 5.20 24.34 -3.29
C SER A 285 5.73 24.23 -4.72
N TRP A 286 6.38 23.11 -5.07
CA TRP A 286 7.02 22.89 -6.36
C TRP A 286 6.53 21.59 -7.02
N PRO A 287 6.57 21.48 -8.36
CA PRO A 287 6.17 20.26 -9.05
C PRO A 287 7.04 19.06 -8.65
N ARG A 288 6.44 17.86 -8.61
CA ARG A 288 7.16 16.60 -8.34
C ARG A 288 7.52 15.93 -9.67
N TYR A 289 8.72 15.36 -9.75
CA TYR A 289 9.09 14.45 -10.85
C TYR A 289 8.20 13.21 -10.83
N GLY A 290 7.91 12.65 -12.01
CA GLY A 290 7.11 11.41 -12.13
C GLY A 290 5.60 11.60 -11.95
N LEU A 291 5.10 12.84 -12.02
CA LEU A 291 3.71 13.17 -11.71
C LEU A 291 2.72 12.57 -12.73
N ILE A 292 3.08 12.62 -14.02
CA ILE A 292 2.28 12.00 -15.08
C ILE A 292 2.35 10.48 -14.94
N GLU A 293 3.54 9.92 -14.81
CA GLU A 293 3.80 8.48 -14.70
C GLU A 293 3.03 7.86 -13.53
N SER A 294 3.04 8.51 -12.36
CA SER A 294 2.27 8.06 -11.20
C SER A 294 0.77 8.09 -11.45
N THR A 295 0.28 9.07 -12.22
CA THR A 295 -1.12 9.18 -12.61
C THR A 295 -1.50 8.11 -13.64
N LEU A 296 -0.58 7.73 -14.54
CA LEU A 296 -0.81 6.67 -15.53
C LEU A 296 -1.04 5.30 -14.89
N LEU A 297 -0.58 5.07 -13.66
CA LEU A 297 -0.89 3.83 -12.96
C LEU A 297 -2.40 3.62 -12.80
N ALA A 298 -3.17 4.70 -12.61
CA ALA A 298 -4.63 4.63 -12.55
C ALA A 298 -5.26 4.29 -13.93
N LEU A 299 -4.66 4.77 -15.03
CA LEU A 299 -5.09 4.42 -16.39
C LEU A 299 -5.03 2.89 -16.58
N TYR A 300 -3.89 2.29 -16.25
CA TYR A 300 -3.66 0.87 -16.46
C TYR A 300 -4.36 0.00 -15.42
N ALA A 301 -4.45 0.45 -14.16
CA ALA A 301 -5.08 -0.33 -13.09
C ALA A 301 -6.61 -0.34 -13.16
N TRP A 302 -7.22 0.77 -13.61
CA TRP A 302 -8.68 0.95 -13.53
C TRP A 302 -9.35 1.11 -14.87
N ILE A 303 -8.83 1.98 -15.75
CA ILE A 303 -9.56 2.32 -16.99
C ILE A 303 -9.36 1.25 -18.06
N ALA A 304 -8.12 0.84 -18.30
CA ALA A 304 -7.77 -0.16 -19.31
C ALA A 304 -8.35 -1.55 -19.00
N THR A 305 -8.58 -1.83 -17.71
CA THR A 305 -9.09 -3.12 -17.20
C THR A 305 -10.60 -3.11 -16.98
N ASP A 306 -11.28 -1.96 -17.03
CA ASP A 306 -12.72 -1.88 -16.83
C ASP A 306 -13.48 -2.41 -18.07
N THR A 307 -14.25 -3.48 -17.84
CA THR A 307 -15.05 -4.15 -18.85
C THR A 307 -16.42 -3.49 -19.07
N VAL A 308 -16.85 -2.61 -18.15
CA VAL A 308 -18.12 -1.88 -18.25
C VAL A 308 -17.90 -0.57 -18.99
N GLU A 309 -18.30 -0.52 -20.27
CA GLU A 309 -18.02 0.60 -21.17
C GLU A 309 -18.47 1.97 -20.62
N SER A 310 -19.67 2.06 -20.05
CA SER A 310 -20.19 3.32 -19.51
C SER A 310 -19.39 3.82 -18.31
N ARG A 311 -19.00 2.91 -17.41
CA ARG A 311 -18.18 3.21 -16.23
C ARG A 311 -16.76 3.57 -16.64
N ARG A 312 -16.16 2.79 -17.56
CA ARG A 312 -14.85 3.08 -18.16
C ARG A 312 -14.81 4.47 -18.77
N ARG A 313 -15.84 4.85 -19.53
CA ARG A 313 -15.95 6.18 -20.14
C ARG A 313 -15.99 7.28 -19.09
N ILE A 314 -16.90 7.19 -18.12
CA ILE A 314 -17.08 8.21 -17.06
C ILE A 314 -15.77 8.38 -16.26
N ASN A 315 -15.19 7.28 -15.83
CA ASN A 315 -13.94 7.27 -15.06
C ASN A 315 -12.75 7.75 -15.90
N GLY A 316 -12.68 7.37 -17.17
CA GLY A 316 -11.62 7.79 -18.09
C GLY A 316 -11.69 9.28 -18.43
N GLU A 317 -12.88 9.85 -18.57
CA GLU A 317 -13.07 11.30 -18.69
C GLU A 317 -12.62 12.05 -17.44
N HIS A 318 -12.82 11.49 -16.24
CA HIS A 318 -12.31 12.10 -15.02
C HIS A 318 -10.79 11.99 -14.92
N LEU A 319 -10.23 10.84 -15.30
CA LEU A 319 -8.78 10.69 -15.39
C LEU A 319 -8.16 11.64 -16.42
N CYS A 320 -8.88 11.98 -17.50
CA CYS A 320 -8.49 13.03 -18.43
C CYS A 320 -8.37 14.40 -17.74
N GLU A 321 -9.35 14.80 -16.91
CA GLU A 321 -9.26 16.04 -16.10
C GLU A 321 -8.07 16.00 -15.13
N VAL A 322 -7.82 14.85 -14.49
CA VAL A 322 -6.69 14.67 -13.58
C VAL A 322 -5.38 14.82 -14.34
N LEU A 323 -5.18 14.10 -15.45
CA LEU A 323 -3.96 14.20 -16.27
C LEU A 323 -3.72 15.61 -16.82
N ALA A 324 -4.77 16.30 -17.26
CA ALA A 324 -4.67 17.70 -17.69
C ALA A 324 -4.24 18.62 -16.53
N THR A 325 -4.78 18.40 -15.33
CA THR A 325 -4.37 19.11 -14.12
C THR A 325 -2.90 18.84 -13.80
N ARG A 326 -2.45 17.57 -13.84
CA ARG A 326 -1.06 17.19 -13.54
C ARG A 326 -0.06 17.82 -14.52
N LEU A 327 -0.39 17.86 -15.80
CA LEU A 327 0.45 18.54 -16.80
C LEU A 327 0.60 20.04 -16.49
N LEU A 328 -0.50 20.71 -16.14
CA LEU A 328 -0.48 22.13 -15.76
C LEU A 328 0.22 22.39 -14.41
N GLU A 329 0.23 21.41 -13.51
CA GLU A 329 1.00 21.46 -12.26
C GLU A 329 2.50 21.29 -12.49
N LEU A 330 2.91 20.49 -13.48
CA LEU A 330 4.31 20.42 -13.90
C LEU A 330 4.78 21.75 -14.49
N GLY A 331 3.93 22.39 -15.30
CA GLY A 331 4.22 23.72 -15.85
C GLY A 331 5.57 23.71 -16.56
N ARG A 332 6.51 24.56 -16.13
CA ARG A 332 7.85 24.67 -16.71
C ARG A 332 8.80 23.50 -16.38
N SER A 333 8.43 22.63 -15.44
CA SER A 333 9.24 21.47 -15.02
C SER A 333 8.92 20.19 -15.80
N VAL A 334 8.09 20.27 -16.83
CA VAL A 334 7.78 19.12 -17.69
C VAL A 334 8.95 18.82 -18.64
N ASP A 335 9.18 17.53 -18.89
CA ASP A 335 10.15 17.04 -19.86
C ASP A 335 9.44 16.34 -21.05
N ALA A 336 10.21 16.02 -22.10
CA ALA A 336 9.70 15.33 -23.28
C ALA A 336 9.01 13.99 -22.93
N GLY A 337 9.54 13.24 -21.96
CA GLY A 337 8.97 11.97 -21.51
C GLY A 337 7.56 12.13 -20.96
N ALA A 338 7.36 13.07 -20.05
CA ALA A 338 6.06 13.39 -19.47
C ALA A 338 5.05 13.89 -20.53
N LEU A 339 5.50 14.67 -21.53
CA LEU A 339 4.64 15.11 -22.64
C LEU A 339 4.19 13.93 -23.52
N HIS A 340 5.11 13.04 -23.91
CA HIS A 340 4.76 11.85 -24.69
C HIS A 340 3.85 10.89 -23.90
N HIS A 341 4.14 10.67 -22.61
CA HIS A 341 3.28 9.89 -21.72
C HIS A 341 1.88 10.47 -21.61
N TRP A 342 1.77 11.79 -21.43
CA TRP A 342 0.48 12.49 -21.38
C TRP A 342 -0.28 12.36 -22.70
N LEU A 343 0.38 12.62 -23.84
CA LEU A 343 -0.25 12.52 -25.17
C LEU A 343 -0.72 11.09 -25.46
N GLY A 344 0.12 10.10 -25.18
CA GLY A 344 -0.21 8.68 -25.33
C GLY A 344 -1.42 8.28 -24.48
N ALA A 345 -1.49 8.77 -23.24
CA ALA A 345 -2.62 8.51 -22.36
C ALA A 345 -3.92 9.17 -22.85
N MET A 346 -3.86 10.42 -23.30
CA MET A 346 -5.02 11.12 -23.88
C MET A 346 -5.54 10.42 -25.14
N ALA A 347 -4.64 9.95 -26.00
CA ALA A 347 -5.00 9.17 -27.19
C ALA A 347 -5.62 7.82 -26.82
N GLN A 348 -5.08 7.11 -25.82
CA GLN A 348 -5.66 5.86 -25.32
C GLN A 348 -7.06 6.08 -24.72
N LEU A 349 -7.25 7.11 -23.90
CA LEU A 349 -8.56 7.46 -23.33
C LEU A 349 -9.59 7.74 -24.43
N LYS A 350 -9.21 8.48 -25.48
CA LYS A 350 -10.04 8.67 -26.68
C LYS A 350 -10.36 7.32 -27.35
N GLY A 351 -9.37 6.43 -27.47
CA GLY A 351 -9.55 5.07 -27.99
C GLY A 351 -10.49 4.19 -27.15
N TYR A 352 -10.59 4.44 -25.84
CA TYR A 352 -11.55 3.79 -24.94
C TYR A 352 -12.96 4.37 -24.99
N GLY A 353 -13.21 5.36 -25.85
CA GLY A 353 -14.52 6.00 -26.03
C GLY A 353 -14.78 7.18 -25.10
N CYS A 354 -13.76 7.70 -24.40
CA CYS A 354 -13.88 8.88 -23.54
C CYS A 354 -14.03 10.15 -24.39
N ASP A 355 -14.92 11.07 -24.00
CA ASP A 355 -15.05 12.37 -24.67
C ASP A 355 -13.96 13.37 -24.20
N VAL A 356 -12.72 13.05 -24.58
CA VAL A 356 -11.52 13.84 -24.24
C VAL A 356 -11.63 15.28 -24.76
N ALA A 357 -12.31 15.50 -25.89
CA ALA A 357 -12.52 16.84 -26.45
C ALA A 357 -13.40 17.69 -25.52
N SER A 358 -14.56 17.18 -25.10
CA SER A 358 -15.44 17.90 -24.19
C SER A 358 -14.81 18.13 -22.82
N VAL A 359 -13.94 17.23 -22.36
CA VAL A 359 -13.18 17.42 -21.12
C VAL A 359 -12.18 18.57 -21.27
N LEU A 360 -11.28 18.51 -22.27
CA LEU A 360 -10.19 19.47 -22.39
C LEU A 360 -10.65 20.88 -22.75
N TYR A 361 -11.67 21.00 -23.60
CA TYR A 361 -12.17 22.31 -24.02
C TYR A 361 -13.23 22.88 -23.07
N GLY A 362 -13.80 22.06 -22.18
CA GLY A 362 -14.86 22.47 -21.26
C GLY A 362 -14.36 23.31 -20.07
N PRO A 363 -15.28 23.72 -19.17
CA PRO A 363 -14.90 24.40 -17.94
C PRO A 363 -14.00 23.51 -17.07
N ALA A 364 -12.87 24.06 -16.61
CA ALA A 364 -11.96 23.33 -15.73
C ALA A 364 -12.55 23.19 -14.32
N SER A 365 -12.26 22.08 -13.64
CA SER A 365 -12.77 21.79 -12.28
C SER A 365 -12.30 22.82 -11.23
N HIS A 366 -11.16 23.48 -11.48
CA HIS A 366 -10.61 24.55 -10.64
C HIS A 366 -11.05 25.96 -11.07
N GLY A 367 -11.99 26.08 -12.01
CA GLY A 367 -12.47 27.36 -12.57
C GLY A 367 -11.55 27.94 -13.65
N GLY A 368 -11.88 29.13 -14.16
CA GLY A 368 -11.08 29.85 -15.16
C GLY A 368 -11.16 29.28 -16.59
N ALA A 369 -10.09 29.49 -17.37
CA ALA A 369 -10.01 29.01 -18.76
C ALA A 369 -10.02 27.48 -18.84
N SER A 370 -10.37 26.93 -20.01
CA SER A 370 -10.35 25.48 -20.24
C SER A 370 -8.94 24.90 -20.17
N TYR A 371 -8.83 23.59 -19.93
CA TYR A 371 -7.54 22.90 -19.92
C TYR A 371 -6.78 23.07 -21.24
N ALA A 372 -7.46 22.93 -22.38
CA ALA A 372 -6.87 23.12 -23.70
C ALA A 372 -6.31 24.53 -23.90
N ALA A 373 -7.00 25.57 -23.42
CA ALA A 373 -6.51 26.94 -23.50
C ALA A 373 -5.26 27.13 -22.63
N ARG A 374 -5.29 26.66 -21.38
CA ARG A 374 -4.16 26.75 -20.45
C ARG A 374 -2.91 26.00 -20.95
N ILE A 375 -3.10 24.79 -21.51
CA ILE A 375 -2.00 23.98 -22.04
C ILE A 375 -1.40 24.65 -23.29
N ARG A 376 -2.22 25.21 -24.19
CA ARG A 376 -1.70 25.99 -25.33
C ARG A 376 -0.95 27.23 -24.90
N ASP A 377 -1.47 27.98 -23.94
CA ASP A 377 -0.80 29.16 -23.37
C ASP A 377 0.54 28.78 -22.74
N MET A 378 0.58 27.63 -22.06
CA MET A 378 1.80 27.06 -21.50
C MET A 378 2.84 26.76 -22.57
N MET A 379 2.46 26.07 -23.65
CA MET A 379 3.36 25.77 -24.77
C MET A 379 3.82 27.05 -25.50
N GLN A 380 2.92 28.02 -25.73
CA GLN A 380 3.27 29.31 -26.33
C GLN A 380 4.29 30.08 -25.50
N ALA A 381 4.18 30.04 -24.17
CA ALA A 381 5.16 30.65 -23.29
C ALA A 381 6.55 30.00 -23.40
N TRP A 382 6.64 28.72 -23.77
CA TRP A 382 7.92 28.06 -24.06
C TRP A 382 8.51 28.47 -25.40
N PHE A 383 7.66 28.69 -26.41
CA PHE A 383 8.10 29.08 -27.76
C PHE A 383 8.47 30.57 -27.91
N GLY A 384 7.93 31.46 -27.06
CA GLY A 384 7.80 32.88 -27.41
C GLY A 384 8.41 33.94 -26.49
N ASP A 385 8.94 33.61 -25.31
CA ASP A 385 9.33 34.63 -24.32
C ASP A 385 10.85 34.66 -24.08
N ASN A 386 11.54 35.65 -24.67
CA ASN A 386 12.97 35.96 -24.47
C ASN A 386 13.20 36.94 -23.29
N SER A 387 12.23 37.12 -22.39
CA SER A 387 12.40 37.96 -21.20
C SER A 387 13.39 37.31 -20.22
N ARG A 388 14.19 38.12 -19.51
CA ARG A 388 15.22 37.64 -18.54
C ARG A 388 14.66 36.78 -17.39
N GLU A 389 13.33 36.72 -17.23
CA GLU A 389 12.58 35.94 -16.24
C GLU A 389 11.96 34.66 -16.83
N ALA A 390 12.09 34.47 -18.15
CA ALA A 390 11.73 33.29 -18.91
C ALA A 390 13.00 32.48 -19.22
N GLN A 391 13.26 31.45 -18.41
CA GLN A 391 14.18 30.41 -18.85
C GLN A 391 13.40 29.56 -19.86
N ALA A 392 13.57 29.86 -21.15
CA ALA A 392 13.02 29.04 -22.23
C ALA A 392 13.48 27.59 -22.06
N LEU A 393 12.61 26.62 -22.30
CA LEU A 393 13.03 25.24 -22.47
C LEU A 393 13.89 25.19 -23.73
N THR A 394 15.20 24.99 -23.57
CA THR A 394 16.16 24.96 -24.68
C THR A 394 16.40 23.55 -25.22
N ASP A 395 15.68 22.56 -24.73
CA ASP A 395 15.80 21.17 -25.16
C ASP A 395 14.88 20.90 -26.37
N GLY A 396 15.49 20.49 -27.49
CA GLY A 396 14.79 20.26 -28.75
C GLY A 396 13.72 19.17 -28.65
N ASP A 397 14.02 18.10 -27.91
CA ASP A 397 13.11 16.95 -27.75
C ASP A 397 11.81 17.38 -27.04
N THR A 398 11.92 18.25 -26.04
CA THR A 398 10.76 18.78 -25.32
C THR A 398 9.90 19.70 -26.21
N LEU A 399 10.52 20.48 -27.09
CA LEU A 399 9.80 21.34 -28.05
C LEU A 399 9.11 20.52 -29.14
N ASP A 400 9.74 19.45 -29.62
CA ASP A 400 9.16 18.53 -30.61
C ASP A 400 7.93 17.82 -30.00
N ALA A 401 8.04 17.31 -28.77
CA ALA A 401 6.91 16.70 -28.06
C ALA A 401 5.75 17.69 -27.81
N ALA A 402 6.04 18.96 -27.54
CA ALA A 402 5.03 20.00 -27.45
C ALA A 402 4.37 20.29 -28.81
N GLY A 403 5.14 20.23 -29.90
CA GLY A 403 4.64 20.31 -31.27
C GLY A 403 3.65 19.20 -31.61
N ASP A 404 3.94 17.96 -31.19
CA ASP A 404 3.04 16.81 -31.36
C ASP A 404 1.72 16.99 -30.62
N ILE A 405 1.76 17.51 -29.38
CA ILE A 405 0.54 17.82 -28.61
C ILE A 405 -0.29 18.89 -29.32
N GLU A 406 0.33 19.94 -29.83
CA GLU A 406 -0.37 21.00 -30.57
C GLU A 406 -0.96 20.48 -31.89
N ALA A 407 -0.26 19.59 -32.61
CA ALA A 407 -0.79 18.92 -33.79
C ALA A 407 -2.01 18.05 -33.43
N TRP A 408 -1.91 17.24 -32.37
CA TRP A 408 -3.01 16.41 -31.89
C TRP A 408 -4.22 17.26 -31.46
N PHE A 409 -4.00 18.41 -30.82
CA PHE A 409 -5.06 19.35 -30.46
C PHE A 409 -5.80 19.95 -31.67
N ARG A 410 -5.16 20.04 -32.84
CA ARG A 410 -5.79 20.48 -34.10
C ARG A 410 -6.63 19.37 -34.72
N GLU A 411 -6.21 18.13 -34.56
CA GLU A 411 -6.96 16.94 -34.98
C GLU A 411 -8.11 16.59 -34.04
N LEU A 412 -8.03 17.04 -32.77
CA LEU A 412 -9.09 16.87 -31.80
C LEU A 412 -10.27 17.80 -32.13
N GLU A 413 -11.31 17.22 -32.75
CA GLU A 413 -12.54 17.93 -33.10
C GLU A 413 -13.11 18.70 -31.90
N ARG A 414 -13.26 20.01 -32.05
CA ARG A 414 -13.91 20.83 -31.03
C ARG A 414 -15.40 20.48 -30.98
N PRO A 415 -16.00 20.28 -29.80
CA PRO A 415 -17.43 20.03 -29.69
C PRO A 415 -18.22 21.17 -30.35
N ALA A 416 -19.12 20.84 -31.29
CA ALA A 416 -19.93 21.83 -32.00
C ALA A 416 -20.95 22.52 -31.05
N ARG A 417 -21.34 21.83 -29.98
CA ARG A 417 -22.11 22.36 -28.84
C ARG A 417 -21.64 21.68 -27.57
N TRP A 418 -21.57 22.46 -26.50
CA TRP A 418 -21.40 21.92 -25.16
C TRP A 418 -22.61 21.05 -24.82
N PRO A 419 -22.43 19.85 -24.25
CA PRO A 419 -23.54 19.10 -23.67
C PRO A 419 -24.23 20.00 -22.64
N VAL A 420 -25.44 20.43 -22.95
CA VAL A 420 -26.32 21.14 -22.01
C VAL A 420 -26.91 20.03 -21.14
N ASP A 421 -26.64 20.08 -19.84
CA ASP A 421 -27.29 19.28 -18.81
C ASP A 421 -27.19 17.75 -18.91
N ASP A 422 -26.03 17.20 -18.52
CA ASP A 422 -25.99 15.90 -17.81
C ASP A 422 -24.66 15.65 -17.07
N ARG A 423 -23.81 16.69 -16.87
CA ARG A 423 -22.65 16.53 -16.02
C ARG A 423 -23.13 16.42 -14.58
N ALA A 424 -23.09 15.19 -14.05
CA ALA A 424 -22.94 14.92 -12.63
C ALA A 424 -22.03 16.00 -12.01
N SER A 425 -22.37 16.48 -10.82
CA SER A 425 -21.67 17.52 -10.04
C SER A 425 -20.19 17.69 -10.42
N PRO A 426 -19.67 18.93 -10.55
CA PRO A 426 -18.32 19.19 -11.04
C PRO A 426 -17.32 18.27 -10.34
N ARG A 427 -16.68 17.39 -11.13
CA ARG A 427 -15.76 16.39 -10.63
C ARG A 427 -14.58 17.11 -9.98
N ARG A 428 -14.31 16.81 -8.71
CA ARG A 428 -13.21 17.44 -7.99
C ARG A 428 -11.91 16.75 -8.36
N VAL A 429 -10.84 17.51 -8.53
CA VAL A 429 -9.49 16.98 -8.74
C VAL A 429 -8.60 17.45 -7.60
N MET A 430 -8.03 16.50 -6.86
CA MET A 430 -7.10 16.84 -5.78
C MET A 430 -5.78 17.32 -6.39
N ARG A 431 -5.31 18.49 -5.93
CA ARG A 431 -4.07 19.11 -6.41
C ARG A 431 -2.85 18.42 -5.79
N ALA A 432 -1.78 18.28 -6.56
CA ALA A 432 -0.46 17.86 -6.07
C ALA A 432 0.36 19.06 -5.57
N THR A 433 0.09 20.26 -6.08
CA THR A 433 0.82 21.49 -5.72
C THR A 433 -0.07 22.53 -5.04
N GLN A 434 0.53 23.41 -4.24
CA GLN A 434 -0.16 24.56 -3.64
C GLN A 434 -0.22 25.77 -4.58
N GLY A 435 0.65 25.80 -5.59
CA GLY A 435 0.75 26.91 -6.53
C GLY A 435 -0.47 27.05 -7.46
N PRO A 436 -0.64 28.22 -8.09
CA PRO A 436 -1.61 28.38 -9.18
C PRO A 436 -1.31 27.37 -10.31
N LEU A 437 -2.34 26.90 -11.00
CA LEU A 437 -2.12 26.16 -12.25
C LEU A 437 -1.53 27.10 -13.29
N PHE A 438 -0.76 26.55 -14.23
CA PHE A 438 -0.25 27.34 -15.33
C PHE A 438 -1.41 28.05 -16.07
N GLY A 439 -1.28 29.36 -16.26
CA GLY A 439 -2.28 30.21 -16.90
C GLY A 439 -3.27 30.92 -15.94
N ASP A 440 -3.32 30.58 -14.65
CA ASP A 440 -4.22 31.25 -13.69
C ASP A 440 -3.86 32.74 -13.45
N TRP A 441 -2.60 33.12 -13.59
CA TRP A 441 -2.12 34.48 -13.29
C TRP A 441 -2.57 35.54 -14.30
N ARG A 442 -2.78 35.17 -15.58
CA ARG A 442 -3.24 36.13 -16.61
C ARG A 442 -4.68 36.58 -16.40
N ALA A 443 -5.53 35.76 -15.77
CA ALA A 443 -6.90 36.14 -15.43
C ALA A 443 -6.94 37.26 -14.37
N ARG A 444 -6.02 37.24 -13.39
CA ARG A 444 -5.95 38.29 -12.34
C ARG A 444 -5.43 39.62 -12.86
N SER A 445 -4.58 39.62 -13.89
CA SER A 445 -4.06 40.84 -14.51
C SER A 445 -5.05 41.53 -15.46
N ALA A 446 -6.13 40.86 -15.85
CA ALA A 446 -7.20 41.43 -16.67
C ALA A 446 -8.33 42.07 -15.84
N GLU A 447 -8.35 41.84 -14.53
CA GLU A 447 -9.30 42.42 -13.56
C GLU A 447 -8.70 43.60 -12.76
N SER A 448 -7.44 43.96 -13.03
CA SER A 448 -6.73 45.15 -12.53
C SER A 448 -6.48 46.13 -13.67
#